data_AF-A0A5C5VP50-F1
#
_entry.id   AF-A0A5C5VP50-F1
#
_cell.length_a   1.000
_cell.length_b   1.000
_cell.length_c   1.000
_cell.angle_alpha   90.00
_cell.angle_beta   90.00
_cell.angle_gamma   90.00
#
_symmetry.space_group_name_H-M   'P 1'
#
loop_
_entity.id
_entity.type
_entity.pdbx_description
1 polymer ?
#
loop_
_entity_poly.entity_id
_entity_poly.type
_entity_poly.pdbx_seq_one_letter_code
_entity_poly.pdbx_strand_id
1 'polypeptide(L)'
;MNAWLALSIELRMFLLMVVGAIAGGQINRAIYRLRSTPASIDPWTKKLDNAPSRSWFDRIPVFGWLSLSREVPLHGGYYWVRPLSIDLFFALFTPYYYWMMVQGDLLPEIIMTPAAQMQWALHATFLSHMTLIGFMAVATFIDFDERLIPDEITIPGFLLGLIFAAAMPMSLLTVPDPPVTFIPLNFNGPIEATFLRLTTGDQPWPDVLNGVAGLVLGLVLYFGWWLAITPKIIWWRKGIKRGCDFLVGSFRRYALTPFYLGLLAIGLIGISTVWLLAGGNDSWQGLLTSLCGMAFAGALIWLVRIFAGAALGREAMGFGDVTLMFMIGAYVGWQPAIAIFFLAPMIACLFAVGRWLLTGDVALAFGPYLCFGTMVVFLCWPSFWYQYSPMLVLGWILPAIFLALPICVGMILWPWQVFKERVLFRDS
;
A
#
# COMPACT_ATOMS: atom_id res chain seq x y z
N MET A 1 15.81 -3.21 -30.43
CA MET A 1 14.35 -3.45 -30.40
C MET A 1 14.07 -4.42 -29.26
N ASN A 2 13.20 -4.06 -28.31
CA ASN A 2 12.92 -4.88 -27.12
C ASN A 2 12.44 -6.27 -27.50
N ALA A 3 13.11 -7.32 -27.02
CA ALA A 3 12.69 -8.70 -27.25
C ALA A 3 11.24 -8.96 -26.81
N TRP A 4 10.79 -8.29 -25.74
CA TRP A 4 9.40 -8.34 -25.27
C TRP A 4 8.41 -7.71 -26.25
N LEU A 5 8.71 -6.52 -26.78
CA LEU A 5 7.84 -5.82 -27.73
C LEU A 5 7.83 -6.47 -29.12
N ALA A 6 8.80 -7.32 -29.43
CA ALA A 6 8.83 -8.10 -30.66
C ALA A 6 7.85 -9.29 -30.64
N LEU A 7 7.35 -9.69 -29.46
CA LEU A 7 6.34 -10.75 -29.35
C LEU A 7 4.96 -10.24 -29.76
N SER A 8 4.16 -11.12 -30.37
CA SER A 8 2.75 -10.82 -30.65
C SER A 8 2.00 -10.48 -29.37
N ILE A 9 0.95 -9.67 -29.47
CA ILE A 9 0.19 -9.25 -28.28
C ILE A 9 -0.46 -10.47 -27.61
N GLU A 10 -0.94 -11.42 -28.38
CA GLU A 10 -1.55 -12.67 -27.90
C GLU A 10 -0.55 -13.50 -27.09
N LEU A 11 0.69 -13.62 -27.57
CA LEU A 11 1.74 -14.33 -26.86
C LEU A 11 2.12 -13.62 -25.56
N ARG A 12 2.21 -12.28 -25.57
CA ARG A 12 2.45 -11.49 -24.34
C ARG A 12 1.35 -11.71 -23.30
N MET A 13 0.08 -11.67 -23.71
CA MET A 13 -1.05 -11.92 -22.82
C MET A 13 -1.02 -13.34 -22.26
N PHE A 14 -0.72 -14.34 -23.09
CA PHE A 14 -0.60 -15.73 -22.64
C PHE A 14 0.54 -15.90 -21.62
N LEU A 15 1.71 -15.33 -21.88
CA LEU A 15 2.84 -15.39 -20.96
C LEU A 15 2.52 -14.69 -19.63
N LEU A 16 1.86 -13.53 -19.68
CA LEU A 16 1.42 -12.80 -18.49
C LEU A 16 0.33 -13.54 -17.70
N MET A 17 -0.55 -14.28 -18.38
CA MET A 17 -1.51 -15.17 -17.72
C MET A 17 -0.79 -16.26 -16.92
N VAL A 18 0.25 -16.88 -17.50
CA VAL A 18 1.07 -17.89 -16.82
C VAL A 18 1.83 -17.28 -15.64
N VAL A 19 2.45 -16.11 -15.82
CA VAL A 19 3.13 -15.38 -14.75
C VAL A 19 2.16 -15.02 -13.63
N GLY A 20 0.96 -14.54 -13.97
CA GLY A 20 -0.11 -14.24 -13.03
C GLY A 20 -0.54 -15.47 -12.23
N ALA A 21 -0.73 -16.61 -12.89
CA ALA A 21 -1.06 -17.87 -12.21
C ALA A 21 0.04 -18.29 -11.22
N ILE A 22 1.31 -18.18 -11.62
CA ILE A 22 2.46 -18.48 -10.75
C ILE A 22 2.50 -17.52 -9.55
N ALA A 23 2.27 -16.22 -9.79
CA ALA A 23 2.21 -15.21 -8.74
C ALA A 23 1.08 -15.49 -7.75
N GLY A 24 -0.13 -15.83 -8.22
CA GLY A 24 -1.25 -16.26 -7.39
C GLY A 24 -0.88 -17.46 -6.49
N GLY A 25 -0.19 -18.45 -7.05
CA GLY A 25 0.30 -19.59 -6.27
C GLY A 25 1.31 -19.20 -5.18
N GLN A 26 2.20 -18.24 -5.46
CA GLN A 26 3.13 -17.72 -4.43
C GLN A 26 2.41 -16.87 -3.38
N ILE A 27 1.39 -16.11 -3.76
CA ILE A 27 0.55 -15.33 -2.85
C ILE A 27 -0.19 -16.26 -1.89
N ASN A 28 -0.81 -17.32 -2.40
CA ASN A 28 -1.42 -18.37 -1.59
C ASN A 28 -0.43 -18.97 -0.59
N ARG A 29 0.77 -19.31 -1.07
CA ARG A 29 1.85 -19.82 -0.22
C ARG A 29 2.26 -18.82 0.87
N ALA A 30 2.35 -17.53 0.54
CA ALA A 30 2.70 -16.49 1.50
C ALA A 30 1.61 -16.33 2.57
N ILE A 31 0.33 -16.31 2.17
CA ILE A 31 -0.83 -16.24 3.08
C ILE A 31 -0.75 -17.34 4.12
N TYR A 32 -0.52 -18.60 3.74
CA TYR A 32 -0.53 -19.69 4.70
C TYR A 32 0.73 -19.78 5.58
N ARG A 33 1.86 -19.22 5.14
CA ARG A 33 3.15 -19.29 5.86
C ARG A 33 3.37 -18.13 6.82
N LEU A 34 2.90 -16.93 6.48
CA LEU A 34 3.14 -15.71 7.24
C LEU A 34 2.07 -15.44 8.31
N ARG A 35 1.10 -16.34 8.43
CA ARG A 35 0.16 -16.39 9.54
C ARG A 35 0.85 -16.71 10.86
N SER A 36 0.30 -16.20 11.96
CA SER A 36 0.78 -16.48 13.32
C SER A 36 0.75 -17.99 13.64
N THR A 37 -0.25 -18.70 13.12
CA THR A 37 -0.29 -20.17 13.11
C THR A 37 -0.23 -20.67 11.68
N PRO A 38 0.97 -21.09 11.18
CA PRO A 38 1.12 -21.54 9.81
C PRO A 38 0.19 -22.71 9.48
N ALA A 39 -0.49 -22.63 8.34
CA ALA A 39 -1.44 -23.64 7.90
C ALA A 39 -0.80 -24.60 6.89
N SER A 40 -0.94 -25.92 7.11
CA SER A 40 -0.47 -26.98 6.19
C SER A 40 -1.35 -27.19 4.95
N ILE A 41 -1.97 -26.13 4.43
CA ILE A 41 -2.87 -26.15 3.27
C ILE A 41 -2.07 -26.02 1.96
N ASP A 42 -1.02 -25.20 1.95
CA ASP A 42 -0.19 -24.94 0.77
C ASP A 42 0.43 -26.24 0.20
N PRO A 43 0.33 -26.52 -1.12
CA PRO A 43 0.88 -27.73 -1.74
C PRO A 43 2.38 -27.96 -1.51
N TRP A 44 3.12 -26.88 -1.22
CA TRP A 44 4.57 -26.87 -1.02
C TRP A 44 5.00 -26.91 0.44
N THR A 45 4.06 -26.96 1.39
CA THR A 45 4.33 -27.14 2.82
C THR A 45 4.26 -28.59 3.23
N LYS A 46 4.81 -28.90 4.41
CA LYS A 46 4.68 -30.23 5.02
C LYS A 46 3.19 -30.52 5.24
N LYS A 47 2.73 -31.60 4.61
CA LYS A 47 1.36 -32.11 4.76
C LYS A 47 1.09 -32.56 6.20
N LEU A 48 -0.18 -32.65 6.56
CA LEU A 48 -0.60 -33.30 7.80
C LEU A 48 -0.28 -34.80 7.74
N ASP A 49 -0.02 -35.43 8.89
CA ASP A 49 0.42 -36.84 8.94
C ASP A 49 -0.65 -37.81 8.39
N ASN A 50 -1.93 -37.45 8.51
CA ASN A 50 -3.07 -38.16 7.96
C ASN A 50 -3.45 -37.77 6.52
N ALA A 51 -2.71 -36.85 5.89
CA ALA A 51 -3.02 -36.37 4.54
C ALA A 51 -2.53 -37.34 3.45
N PRO A 52 -3.28 -37.49 2.35
CA PRO A 52 -2.87 -38.29 1.20
C PRO A 52 -1.53 -37.78 0.61
N SER A 53 -0.87 -38.60 -0.20
CA SER A 53 0.34 -38.14 -0.88
C SER A 53 0.00 -37.01 -1.87
N ARG A 54 0.85 -35.98 -1.91
CA ARG A 54 0.73 -34.87 -2.86
C ARG A 54 1.59 -35.17 -4.08
N SER A 55 0.96 -35.17 -5.24
CA SER A 55 1.55 -35.34 -6.55
C SER A 55 2.13 -34.03 -7.09
N TRP A 56 2.85 -34.10 -8.21
CA TRP A 56 3.31 -32.90 -8.90
C TRP A 56 2.16 -32.05 -9.49
N PHE A 57 1.06 -32.68 -9.89
CA PHE A 57 -0.13 -31.98 -10.41
C PHE A 57 -0.78 -31.05 -9.38
N ASP A 58 -0.71 -31.41 -8.09
CA ASP A 58 -1.26 -30.59 -7.00
C ASP A 58 -0.52 -29.26 -6.82
N ARG A 59 0.66 -29.12 -7.44
CA ARG A 59 1.52 -27.94 -7.36
C ARG A 59 1.36 -26.99 -8.54
N ILE A 60 0.56 -27.36 -9.54
CA ILE A 60 0.26 -26.50 -10.69
C ILE A 60 -0.79 -25.47 -10.23
N PRO A 61 -0.52 -24.15 -10.32
CA PRO A 61 -1.51 -23.13 -9.96
C PRO A 61 -2.82 -23.32 -10.73
N VAL A 62 -3.94 -22.89 -10.13
CA VAL A 62 -5.30 -23.11 -10.62
C VAL A 62 -5.71 -24.60 -10.58
N PHE A 63 -5.11 -25.45 -11.40
CA PHE A 63 -5.54 -26.84 -11.58
C PHE A 63 -5.24 -27.73 -10.37
N GLY A 64 -4.16 -27.47 -9.64
CA GLY A 64 -3.75 -28.25 -8.48
C GLY A 64 -4.76 -28.23 -7.34
N TRP A 65 -5.51 -27.13 -7.18
CA TRP A 65 -6.54 -26.99 -6.16
C TRP A 65 -7.74 -27.91 -6.37
N LEU A 66 -8.10 -28.18 -7.63
CA LEU A 66 -9.17 -29.13 -7.96
C LEU A 66 -8.79 -30.55 -7.54
N SER A 67 -7.53 -30.92 -7.76
CA SER A 67 -6.97 -32.21 -7.33
C SER A 67 -6.87 -32.30 -5.80
N LEU A 68 -6.46 -31.21 -5.15
CA LEU A 68 -6.35 -31.13 -3.68
C LEU A 68 -7.70 -31.15 -2.98
N SER A 69 -8.82 -30.89 -3.66
CA SER A 69 -10.18 -31.00 -3.09
C SER A 69 -10.45 -32.33 -2.36
N ARG A 70 -9.68 -33.40 -2.66
CA ARG A 70 -9.67 -34.66 -1.90
C ARG A 70 -9.28 -34.53 -0.42
N GLU A 71 -8.58 -33.46 -0.01
CA GLU A 71 -8.22 -33.17 1.39
C GLU A 71 -9.34 -32.41 2.15
N VAL A 72 -10.54 -32.25 1.56
CA VAL A 72 -11.72 -31.65 2.24
C VAL A 72 -12.02 -32.28 3.61
N PRO A 73 -11.91 -33.61 3.82
CA PRO A 73 -12.11 -34.20 5.16
C PRO A 73 -11.13 -33.70 6.23
N LEU A 74 -9.99 -33.12 5.84
CA LEU A 74 -8.92 -32.66 6.73
C LEU A 74 -9.02 -31.16 7.04
N HIS A 75 -9.37 -30.36 6.04
CA HIS A 75 -9.36 -28.89 6.14
C HIS A 75 -10.76 -28.27 6.18
N GLY A 76 -11.80 -29.07 6.01
CA GLY A 76 -13.19 -28.61 5.92
C GLY A 76 -13.67 -28.37 4.50
N GLY A 77 -14.97 -28.14 4.35
CA GLY A 77 -15.61 -27.88 3.06
C GLY A 77 -15.10 -26.60 2.39
N TYR A 78 -14.93 -26.65 1.07
CA TYR A 78 -14.59 -25.50 0.21
C TYR A 78 -13.27 -24.76 0.52
N TYR A 79 -12.38 -25.33 1.35
CA TYR A 79 -11.10 -24.69 1.67
C TYR A 79 -10.24 -24.39 0.42
N TRP A 80 -10.38 -25.18 -0.64
CA TRP A 80 -9.68 -25.06 -1.92
C TRP A 80 -10.24 -23.96 -2.84
N VAL A 81 -11.46 -23.47 -2.58
CA VAL A 81 -12.13 -22.47 -3.43
C VAL A 81 -11.45 -21.11 -3.32
N ARG A 82 -11.10 -20.69 -2.09
CA ARG A 82 -10.38 -19.43 -1.86
C ARG A 82 -9.04 -19.39 -2.61
N PRO A 83 -8.10 -20.33 -2.41
CA PRO A 83 -6.83 -20.26 -3.11
C PRO A 83 -6.96 -20.44 -4.62
N LEU A 84 -7.91 -21.25 -5.09
CA LEU A 84 -8.27 -21.31 -6.52
C LEU A 84 -8.71 -19.94 -7.05
N SER A 85 -9.56 -19.23 -6.32
CA SER A 85 -10.05 -17.90 -6.73
C SER A 85 -8.93 -16.87 -6.80
N ILE A 86 -7.92 -16.96 -5.92
CA ILE A 86 -6.73 -16.10 -5.93
C ILE A 86 -5.87 -16.42 -7.17
N ASP A 87 -5.61 -17.69 -7.44
CA ASP A 87 -4.85 -18.11 -8.62
C ASP A 87 -5.53 -17.65 -9.92
N LEU A 88 -6.85 -17.86 -10.03
CA LEU A 88 -7.64 -17.41 -11.17
C LEU A 88 -7.66 -15.89 -11.30
N PHE A 89 -7.83 -15.17 -10.20
CA PHE A 89 -7.80 -13.71 -10.20
C PHE A 89 -6.48 -13.21 -10.77
N PHE A 90 -5.33 -13.65 -10.24
CA PHE A 90 -4.04 -13.18 -10.76
C PHE A 90 -3.75 -13.66 -12.19
N ALA A 91 -4.17 -14.87 -12.56
CA ALA A 91 -4.03 -15.38 -13.92
C ALA A 91 -4.79 -14.52 -14.96
N LEU A 92 -6.00 -14.07 -14.62
CA LEU A 92 -6.83 -13.28 -15.53
C LEU A 92 -6.56 -11.77 -15.43
N PHE A 93 -6.34 -11.27 -14.22
CA PHE A 93 -6.15 -9.85 -13.95
C PHE A 93 -4.83 -9.33 -14.48
N THR A 94 -3.73 -10.08 -14.34
CA THR A 94 -2.39 -9.65 -14.80
C THR A 94 -2.36 -9.28 -16.29
N PRO A 95 -2.79 -10.14 -17.24
CA PRO A 95 -2.83 -9.77 -18.65
C PRO A 95 -3.88 -8.70 -18.96
N TYR A 96 -5.04 -8.72 -18.29
CA TYR A 96 -6.08 -7.70 -18.47
C TYR A 96 -5.56 -6.30 -18.08
N TYR A 97 -4.95 -6.19 -16.92
CA TYR A 97 -4.38 -4.95 -16.40
C TYR A 97 -3.23 -4.45 -17.27
N TYR A 98 -2.37 -5.35 -17.75
CA TYR A 98 -1.31 -5.02 -18.71
C TYR A 98 -1.88 -4.47 -20.02
N TRP A 99 -2.95 -5.09 -20.54
CA TRP A 99 -3.61 -4.65 -21.76
C TRP A 99 -4.16 -3.22 -21.61
N MET A 100 -4.90 -2.93 -20.53
CA MET A 100 -5.39 -1.58 -20.25
C MET A 100 -4.25 -0.55 -20.16
N MET A 101 -3.16 -0.90 -19.48
CA MET A 101 -1.99 -0.03 -19.32
C MET A 101 -1.33 0.28 -20.67
N VAL A 102 -1.12 -0.73 -21.51
CA VAL A 102 -0.41 -0.60 -22.79
C VAL A 102 -1.25 0.06 -23.88
N GLN A 103 -2.57 -0.05 -23.83
CA GLN A 103 -3.49 0.72 -24.68
C GLN A 103 -3.57 2.19 -24.28
N GLY A 104 -3.21 2.51 -23.03
CA GLY A 104 -3.31 3.86 -22.49
C GLY A 104 -4.64 4.15 -21.79
N ASP A 105 -5.51 3.14 -21.58
CA ASP A 105 -6.80 3.30 -20.91
C ASP A 105 -6.66 3.80 -19.46
N LEU A 106 -5.50 3.60 -18.85
CA LEU A 106 -5.17 4.03 -17.49
C LEU A 106 -4.38 5.36 -17.44
N LEU A 107 -4.15 5.99 -18.59
CA LEU A 107 -3.54 7.32 -18.67
C LEU A 107 -4.62 8.41 -18.62
N PRO A 108 -4.37 9.55 -17.96
CA PRO A 108 -5.22 10.73 -18.09
C PRO A 108 -5.46 11.10 -19.56
N GLU A 109 -6.73 11.23 -19.98
CA GLU A 109 -7.15 11.41 -21.38
C GLU A 109 -6.53 12.62 -22.09
N ILE A 110 -6.04 13.58 -21.33
CA ILE A 110 -5.45 14.82 -21.83
C ILE A 110 -4.00 14.66 -22.32
N ILE A 111 -3.34 13.55 -21.97
CA ILE A 111 -1.99 13.24 -22.41
C ILE A 111 -2.01 12.95 -23.91
N MET A 112 -1.22 13.70 -24.68
CA MET A 112 -1.21 13.62 -26.14
C MET A 112 -0.17 12.62 -26.68
N THR A 113 0.82 12.25 -25.86
CA THR A 113 1.83 11.26 -26.22
C THR A 113 1.18 9.88 -26.39
N PRO A 114 1.30 9.23 -27.56
CA PRO A 114 0.71 7.91 -27.78
C PRO A 114 1.31 6.86 -26.83
N ALA A 115 0.47 5.98 -26.27
CA ALA A 115 0.92 4.90 -25.38
C ALA A 115 2.01 4.02 -26.01
N ALA A 116 1.98 3.82 -27.34
CA ALA A 116 3.00 3.11 -28.10
C ALA A 116 4.42 3.70 -27.97
N GLN A 117 4.55 5.01 -27.72
CA GLN A 117 5.84 5.67 -27.53
C GLN A 117 6.34 5.60 -26.07
N MET A 118 5.46 5.26 -25.12
CA MET A 118 5.72 5.26 -23.68
C MET A 118 5.78 3.86 -23.06
N GLN A 119 5.93 2.82 -23.89
CA GLN A 119 5.86 1.42 -23.44
C GLN A 119 6.77 1.11 -22.26
N TRP A 120 7.98 1.68 -22.22
CA TRP A 120 8.89 1.51 -21.09
C TRP A 120 8.35 2.07 -19.77
N ALA A 121 7.81 3.28 -19.80
CA ALA A 121 7.20 3.91 -18.63
C ALA A 121 5.99 3.10 -18.16
N LEU A 122 5.11 2.71 -19.09
CA LEU A 122 3.92 1.91 -18.80
C LEU A 122 4.27 0.53 -18.22
N HIS A 123 5.35 -0.11 -18.69
CA HIS A 123 5.84 -1.35 -18.10
C HIS A 123 6.38 -1.16 -16.68
N ALA A 124 7.05 -0.04 -16.38
CA ALA A 124 7.51 0.28 -15.04
C ALA A 124 6.33 0.50 -14.07
N THR A 125 5.32 1.28 -14.50
CA THR A 125 4.06 1.46 -13.74
C THR A 125 3.36 0.13 -13.51
N PHE A 126 3.24 -0.70 -14.55
CA PHE A 126 2.62 -2.03 -14.47
C PHE A 126 3.34 -2.93 -13.45
N LEU A 127 4.66 -3.02 -13.53
CA LEU A 127 5.45 -3.86 -12.61
C LEU A 127 5.31 -3.39 -11.16
N SER A 128 5.36 -2.08 -10.94
CA SER A 128 5.16 -1.43 -9.64
C SER A 128 3.79 -1.76 -9.06
N HIS A 129 2.72 -1.55 -9.83
CA HIS A 129 1.35 -1.81 -9.41
C HIS A 129 1.11 -3.30 -9.14
N MET A 130 1.52 -4.20 -10.03
CA MET A 130 1.36 -5.64 -9.83
C MET A 130 2.11 -6.14 -8.59
N THR A 131 3.27 -5.55 -8.29
CA THR A 131 4.01 -5.86 -7.05
C THR A 131 3.24 -5.42 -5.82
N LEU A 132 2.73 -4.18 -5.79
CA LEU A 132 1.92 -3.68 -4.68
C LEU A 132 0.64 -4.51 -4.50
N ILE A 133 -0.06 -4.84 -5.59
CA ILE A 133 -1.27 -5.67 -5.59
C ILE A 133 -0.96 -7.05 -4.99
N GLY A 134 0.20 -7.63 -5.29
CA GLY A 134 0.65 -8.88 -4.67
C GLY A 134 0.79 -8.77 -3.15
N PHE A 135 1.49 -7.76 -2.64
CA PHE A 135 1.64 -7.53 -1.19
C PHE A 135 0.29 -7.23 -0.52
N MET A 136 -0.54 -6.38 -1.14
CA MET A 136 -1.88 -6.06 -0.66
C MET A 136 -2.79 -7.28 -0.62
N ALA A 137 -2.69 -8.20 -1.59
CA ALA A 137 -3.46 -9.45 -1.58
C ALA A 137 -3.07 -10.31 -0.37
N VAL A 138 -1.77 -10.51 -0.12
CA VAL A 138 -1.31 -11.26 1.06
C VAL A 138 -1.78 -10.59 2.35
N ALA A 139 -1.60 -9.27 2.48
CA ALA A 139 -2.06 -8.51 3.65
C ALA A 139 -3.57 -8.66 3.88
N THR A 140 -4.37 -8.48 2.83
CA THR A 140 -5.84 -8.58 2.88
C THR A 140 -6.31 -9.93 3.41
N PHE A 141 -5.73 -10.99 2.89
CA PHE A 141 -6.15 -12.35 3.21
C PHE A 141 -5.67 -12.81 4.59
N ILE A 142 -4.50 -12.35 5.05
CA ILE A 142 -4.08 -12.58 6.43
C ILE A 142 -4.91 -11.74 7.40
N ASP A 143 -5.25 -10.50 7.06
CA ASP A 143 -6.08 -9.63 7.90
C ASP A 143 -7.51 -10.16 8.05
N PHE A 144 -8.08 -10.75 6.99
CA PHE A 144 -9.36 -11.48 7.10
C PHE A 144 -9.30 -12.67 8.06
N ASP A 145 -8.18 -13.37 8.11
CA ASP A 145 -8.02 -14.57 8.93
C ASP A 145 -7.68 -14.26 10.39
N GLU A 146 -6.83 -13.26 10.64
CA GLU A 146 -6.18 -13.02 11.93
C GLU A 146 -6.34 -11.57 12.46
N ARG A 147 -6.91 -10.66 11.67
CA ARG A 147 -7.02 -9.22 12.00
C ARG A 147 -5.67 -8.56 12.34
N LEU A 148 -4.62 -9.08 11.70
CA LEU A 148 -3.23 -8.68 11.86
C LEU A 148 -2.58 -8.62 10.49
N ILE A 149 -1.69 -7.65 10.29
CA ILE A 149 -0.89 -7.51 9.08
C ILE A 149 0.58 -7.72 9.47
N PRO A 150 1.26 -8.74 8.91
CA PRO A 150 2.64 -9.05 9.26
C PRO A 150 3.64 -8.04 8.66
N ASP A 151 4.68 -7.73 9.45
CA ASP A 151 5.77 -6.85 9.02
C ASP A 151 6.57 -7.46 7.85
N GLU A 152 6.57 -8.79 7.72
CA GLU A 152 7.15 -9.55 6.61
C GLU A 152 6.53 -9.19 5.25
N ILE A 153 5.39 -8.52 5.23
CA ILE A 153 4.72 -8.02 4.02
C ILE A 153 4.93 -6.52 3.87
N THR A 154 4.72 -5.74 4.93
CA THR A 154 4.74 -4.28 4.83
C THR A 154 6.15 -3.72 4.70
N ILE A 155 7.16 -4.31 5.38
CA ILE A 155 8.56 -3.84 5.29
C ILE A 155 9.15 -4.11 3.90
N PRO A 156 9.12 -5.35 3.34
CA PRO A 156 9.67 -5.59 2.01
C PRO A 156 8.91 -4.85 0.92
N GLY A 157 7.58 -4.78 1.02
CA GLY A 157 6.77 -4.01 0.09
C GLY A 157 7.15 -2.54 0.09
N PHE A 158 7.30 -1.92 1.27
CA PHE A 158 7.75 -0.53 1.38
C PHE A 158 9.13 -0.31 0.73
N LEU A 159 10.11 -1.16 1.04
CA LEU A 159 11.46 -1.03 0.49
C LEU A 159 11.48 -1.20 -1.04
N LEU A 160 10.68 -2.12 -1.58
CA LEU A 160 10.53 -2.27 -3.03
C LEU A 160 9.88 -1.05 -3.68
N GLY A 161 8.92 -0.41 -3.02
CA GLY A 161 8.35 0.87 -3.46
C GLY A 161 9.42 1.96 -3.59
N LEU A 162 10.31 2.11 -2.60
CA LEU A 162 11.43 3.05 -2.67
C LEU A 162 12.39 2.72 -3.82
N ILE A 163 12.71 1.43 -4.01
CA ILE A 163 13.60 0.97 -5.09
C ILE A 163 12.98 1.27 -6.46
N PHE A 164 11.69 1.00 -6.65
CA PHE A 164 10.99 1.33 -7.89
C PHE A 164 11.01 2.83 -8.15
N ALA A 165 10.67 3.64 -7.16
CA ALA A 165 10.64 5.10 -7.32
C ALA A 165 12.02 5.70 -7.63
N ALA A 166 13.10 5.12 -7.07
CA ALA A 166 14.47 5.55 -7.33
C ALA A 166 14.99 5.08 -8.70
N ALA A 167 14.79 3.81 -9.03
CA ALA A 167 15.35 3.19 -10.25
C ALA A 167 14.51 3.50 -11.50
N MET A 168 13.20 3.64 -11.34
CA MET A 168 12.23 3.84 -12.42
C MET A 168 11.17 4.84 -11.95
N PRO A 169 11.39 6.16 -12.03
CA PRO A 169 10.45 7.17 -11.50
C PRO A 169 9.03 7.04 -12.06
N MET A 170 8.90 6.61 -13.32
CA MET A 170 7.62 6.27 -13.97
C MET A 170 6.88 5.07 -13.36
N SER A 171 7.44 4.43 -12.33
CA SER A 171 6.76 3.43 -11.49
C SER A 171 5.68 4.04 -10.59
N LEU A 172 5.76 5.35 -10.32
CA LEU A 172 4.70 6.13 -9.69
C LEU A 172 3.58 6.41 -10.69
N LEU A 173 2.43 6.87 -10.20
CA LEU A 173 1.26 7.13 -11.05
C LEU A 173 1.54 8.19 -12.11
N THR A 174 1.11 7.93 -13.35
CA THR A 174 1.36 8.83 -14.48
C THR A 174 0.40 10.02 -14.49
N VAL A 175 0.94 11.21 -14.68
CA VAL A 175 0.19 12.49 -14.71
C VAL A 175 0.61 13.33 -15.92
N PRO A 176 -0.26 14.23 -16.41
CA PRO A 176 0.08 15.15 -17.49
C PRO A 176 1.04 16.25 -17.03
N ASP A 177 1.97 16.61 -17.91
CA ASP A 177 2.86 17.77 -17.81
C ASP A 177 2.63 18.68 -19.04
N PRO A 178 2.18 19.93 -18.89
CA PRO A 178 1.84 20.62 -17.64
C PRO A 178 0.53 20.11 -16.99
N PRO A 179 0.33 20.33 -15.67
CA PRO A 179 -0.86 19.88 -14.97
C PRO A 179 -2.15 20.58 -15.46
N VAL A 180 -3.22 19.77 -15.55
CA VAL A 180 -4.54 20.08 -16.15
C VAL A 180 -5.18 21.38 -15.68
N THR A 181 -4.90 21.79 -14.45
CA THR A 181 -5.52 22.96 -13.82
C THR A 181 -5.17 24.27 -14.50
N PHE A 182 -4.09 24.30 -15.30
CA PHE A 182 -3.63 25.48 -16.00
C PHE A 182 -3.04 25.11 -17.34
N ILE A 183 -3.85 24.57 -18.25
CA ILE A 183 -3.54 24.67 -19.69
C ILE A 183 -4.06 26.06 -20.11
N PRO A 184 -3.18 27.05 -20.35
CA PRO A 184 -3.63 28.33 -20.89
C PRO A 184 -4.54 28.10 -22.10
N LEU A 185 -5.57 28.93 -22.29
CA LEU A 185 -6.43 28.90 -23.48
C LEU A 185 -5.63 28.97 -24.80
N ASN A 186 -4.37 29.43 -24.75
CA ASN A 186 -3.44 29.55 -25.87
C ASN A 186 -2.26 28.56 -25.80
N PHE A 187 -2.32 27.51 -24.98
CA PHE A 187 -1.25 26.50 -24.93
C PHE A 187 -1.25 25.66 -26.22
N ASN A 188 -0.18 25.81 -27.00
CA ASN A 188 0.01 25.12 -28.28
C ASN A 188 1.13 24.04 -28.20
N GLY A 189 1.48 23.58 -26.99
CA GLY A 189 2.50 22.55 -26.77
C GLY A 189 1.91 21.13 -26.65
N PRO A 190 2.72 20.07 -26.80
CA PRO A 190 2.30 18.73 -26.44
C PRO A 190 2.13 18.62 -24.93
N ILE A 191 1.11 17.89 -24.48
CA ILE A 191 0.94 17.50 -23.08
C ILE A 191 1.55 16.11 -22.93
N GLU A 192 2.69 16.04 -22.27
CA GLU A 192 3.48 14.82 -22.11
C GLU A 192 3.12 14.09 -20.82
N ALA A 193 3.43 12.80 -20.78
CA ALA A 193 3.30 12.01 -19.56
C ALA A 193 4.54 12.17 -18.68
N THR A 194 4.31 12.51 -17.41
CA THR A 194 5.33 12.46 -16.36
C THR A 194 4.84 11.62 -15.19
N PHE A 195 5.71 11.36 -14.22
CA PHE A 195 5.34 10.66 -13.00
C PHE A 195 4.82 11.64 -11.95
N LEU A 196 3.95 11.17 -11.06
CA LEU A 196 3.44 11.96 -9.95
C LEU A 196 4.59 12.38 -9.04
N ARG A 197 4.85 13.70 -8.98
CA ARG A 197 5.87 14.31 -8.12
C ARG A 197 5.29 14.74 -6.78
N LEU A 198 6.18 15.07 -5.86
CA LEU A 198 5.86 15.63 -4.55
C LEU A 198 4.97 16.87 -4.63
N THR A 199 5.34 17.80 -5.51
CA THR A 199 4.53 18.97 -5.84
C THR A 199 3.60 18.65 -7.00
N THR A 200 2.35 19.09 -6.89
CA THR A 200 1.33 18.95 -7.93
C THR A 200 0.65 20.28 -8.15
N GLY A 201 0.11 20.49 -9.36
CA GLY A 201 -0.46 21.77 -9.78
C GLY A 201 0.61 22.74 -10.28
N ASP A 202 0.38 24.04 -10.13
CA ASP A 202 1.24 25.13 -10.66
C ASP A 202 2.60 25.28 -9.95
N GLN A 203 2.89 24.43 -8.96
CA GLN A 203 4.12 24.53 -8.18
C GLN A 203 5.21 23.67 -8.83
N PRO A 204 6.22 24.28 -9.49
CA PRO A 204 7.34 23.52 -10.02
C PRO A 204 8.06 22.79 -8.89
N TRP A 205 8.83 21.77 -9.25
CA TRP A 205 9.68 21.09 -8.29
C TRP A 205 10.61 22.10 -7.60
N PRO A 206 10.62 22.20 -6.26
CA PRO A 206 11.46 23.18 -5.58
C PRO A 206 12.94 22.79 -5.67
N ASP A 207 13.78 23.63 -6.29
CA ASP A 207 15.23 23.37 -6.46
C ASP A 207 15.97 23.14 -5.14
N VAL A 208 15.47 23.71 -4.04
CA VAL A 208 15.98 23.49 -2.68
C VAL A 208 15.97 22.00 -2.30
N LEU A 209 14.99 21.23 -2.82
CA LEU A 209 14.87 19.80 -2.58
C LEU A 209 15.87 18.97 -3.39
N ASN A 210 16.54 19.55 -4.39
CA ASN A 210 17.66 18.88 -5.06
C ASN A 210 18.95 18.98 -4.23
N GLY A 211 19.08 19.99 -3.38
CA GLY A 211 20.22 20.19 -2.50
C GLY A 211 20.19 19.38 -1.20
N VAL A 212 21.02 19.78 -0.24
CA VAL A 212 21.18 19.13 1.07
C VAL A 212 19.87 19.11 1.87
N ALA A 213 19.00 20.11 1.69
CA ALA A 213 17.71 20.16 2.38
C ALA A 213 16.81 18.96 2.00
N GLY A 214 16.80 18.58 0.72
CA GLY A 214 16.09 17.38 0.27
C GLY A 214 16.69 16.10 0.86
N LEU A 215 18.02 15.99 0.89
CA LEU A 215 18.69 14.83 1.51
C LEU A 215 18.31 14.69 2.99
N VAL A 216 18.41 15.78 3.75
CA VAL A 216 18.05 15.81 5.18
C VAL A 216 16.59 15.41 5.35
N LEU A 217 15.68 15.94 4.53
CA LEU A 217 14.27 15.56 4.55
C LEU A 217 14.10 14.06 4.32
N GLY A 218 14.70 13.50 3.25
CA GLY A 218 14.60 12.08 2.94
C GLY A 218 15.12 11.18 4.06
N LEU A 219 16.27 11.52 4.66
CA LEU A 219 16.85 10.78 5.78
C LEU A 219 15.99 10.87 7.04
N VAL A 220 15.43 12.05 7.34
CA VAL A 220 14.54 12.25 8.49
C VAL A 220 13.24 11.46 8.32
N LEU A 221 12.64 11.46 7.13
CA LEU A 221 11.42 10.70 6.86
C LEU A 221 11.67 9.19 7.00
N TYR A 222 12.76 8.69 6.42
CA TYR A 222 13.12 7.29 6.54
C TYR A 222 13.44 6.90 7.99
N PHE A 223 14.18 7.74 8.72
CA PHE A 223 14.45 7.52 10.14
C PHE A 223 13.17 7.54 10.98
N GLY A 224 12.23 8.44 10.67
CA GLY A 224 10.92 8.49 11.29
C GLY A 224 10.11 7.21 11.06
N TRP A 225 10.12 6.68 9.83
CA TRP A 225 9.53 5.37 9.53
C TRP A 225 10.20 4.24 10.30
N TRP A 226 11.54 4.19 10.31
CA TRP A 226 12.30 3.18 11.07
C TRP A 226 11.96 3.22 12.56
N LEU A 227 11.86 4.42 13.14
CA LEU A 227 11.40 4.62 14.52
C LEU A 227 9.96 4.14 14.72
N ALA A 228 9.07 4.36 13.75
CA ALA A 228 7.68 3.97 13.81
C ALA A 228 7.54 2.45 13.86
N ILE A 229 8.21 1.71 12.96
CA ILE A 229 8.14 0.24 12.88
C ILE A 229 8.91 -0.47 14.00
N THR A 230 9.90 0.18 14.60
CA THR A 230 10.67 -0.46 15.68
C THR A 230 9.75 -0.75 16.88
N PRO A 231 9.69 -2.02 17.34
CA PRO A 231 8.86 -2.42 18.47
C PRO A 231 9.25 -1.64 19.73
N LYS A 232 8.24 -1.06 20.38
CA LYS A 232 8.40 -0.25 21.59
C LYS A 232 7.17 -0.41 22.46
N ILE A 233 7.39 -0.55 23.76
CA ILE A 233 6.31 -0.72 24.74
C ILE A 233 6.04 0.63 25.38
N ILE A 234 4.83 1.14 25.20
CA ILE A 234 4.36 2.38 25.82
C ILE A 234 3.52 2.01 27.04
N TRP A 235 3.98 2.39 28.24
CA TRP A 235 3.27 2.04 29.47
C TRP A 235 3.25 3.17 30.49
N TRP A 236 2.07 3.75 30.71
CA TRP A 236 1.90 4.95 31.55
C TRP A 236 1.38 4.68 32.98
N ARG A 237 1.05 3.42 33.34
CA ARG A 237 0.32 3.10 34.59
C ARG A 237 1.10 3.31 35.90
N LYS A 238 2.44 3.21 35.92
CA LYS A 238 3.27 3.45 37.14
C LYS A 238 4.02 4.79 37.12
N GLY A 239 3.46 5.79 36.46
CA GLY A 239 4.02 7.15 36.40
C GLY A 239 5.00 7.36 35.25
N ILE A 240 5.20 8.65 34.91
CA ILE A 240 5.91 9.10 33.70
C ILE A 240 7.35 8.58 33.66
N LYS A 241 8.10 8.67 34.77
CA LYS A 241 9.51 8.25 34.83
C LYS A 241 9.70 6.77 34.49
N ARG A 242 8.98 5.87 35.18
CA ARG A 242 9.05 4.42 34.90
C ARG A 242 8.55 4.08 33.50
N GLY A 243 7.53 4.79 33.01
CA GLY A 243 7.06 4.65 31.63
C GLY A 243 8.13 4.98 30.60
N CYS A 244 8.85 6.09 30.79
CA CYS A 244 10.00 6.46 29.96
C CYS A 244 11.13 5.43 30.05
N ASP A 245 11.46 4.94 31.25
CA ASP A 245 12.50 3.90 31.42
C ASP A 245 12.15 2.62 30.64
N PHE A 246 10.88 2.19 30.68
CA PHE A 246 10.41 1.04 29.89
C PHE A 246 10.38 1.30 28.38
N LEU A 247 9.97 2.50 27.95
CA LEU A 247 9.97 2.89 26.55
C LEU A 247 11.41 2.84 26.00
N VAL A 248 12.35 3.51 26.66
CA VAL A 248 13.75 3.57 26.23
C VAL A 248 14.41 2.19 26.31
N GLY A 249 14.15 1.43 27.39
CA GLY A 249 14.68 0.08 27.55
C GLY A 249 14.17 -0.90 26.49
N SER A 250 12.87 -0.89 26.21
CA SER A 250 12.27 -1.74 25.17
C SER A 250 12.75 -1.32 23.78
N PHE A 251 12.74 -0.02 23.48
CA PHE A 251 13.25 0.51 22.22
C PHE A 251 14.71 0.10 22.01
N ARG A 252 15.60 0.31 23.00
CA ARG A 252 17.00 -0.09 22.90
C ARG A 252 17.18 -1.59 22.67
N ARG A 253 16.34 -2.43 23.29
CA ARG A 253 16.39 -3.89 23.13
C ARG A 253 16.09 -4.32 21.69
N TYR A 254 15.10 -3.72 21.04
CA TYR A 254 14.70 -4.08 19.67
C TYR A 254 15.49 -3.32 18.61
N ALA A 255 15.68 -2.01 18.77
CA ALA A 255 16.38 -1.12 17.83
C ALA A 255 17.83 -1.56 17.59
N LEU A 256 18.49 -2.12 18.60
CA LEU A 256 19.89 -2.58 18.50
C LEU A 256 20.03 -4.01 17.96
N THR A 257 18.94 -4.68 17.57
CA THR A 257 19.09 -5.98 16.90
C THR A 257 19.71 -5.80 15.51
N PRO A 258 20.50 -6.77 15.02
CA PRO A 258 21.15 -6.66 13.71
C PRO A 258 20.17 -6.42 12.56
N PHE A 259 18.93 -6.93 12.69
CA PHE A 259 17.88 -6.72 11.70
C PHE A 259 17.50 -5.23 11.57
N TYR A 260 17.07 -4.58 12.66
CA TYR A 260 16.66 -3.17 12.61
C TYR A 260 17.86 -2.23 12.35
N LEU A 261 19.06 -2.53 12.86
CA LEU A 261 20.26 -1.76 12.55
C LEU A 261 20.65 -1.88 11.07
N GLY A 262 20.59 -3.10 10.52
CA GLY A 262 20.84 -3.36 9.12
C GLY A 262 19.84 -2.62 8.22
N LEU A 263 18.55 -2.68 8.59
CA LEU A 263 17.49 -1.95 7.91
C LEU A 263 17.79 -0.44 7.87
N LEU A 264 18.11 0.16 9.02
CA LEU A 264 18.46 1.58 9.11
C LEU A 264 19.68 1.91 8.23
N ALA A 265 20.76 1.15 8.38
CA ALA A 265 22.00 1.41 7.65
C ALA A 265 21.80 1.30 6.13
N ILE A 266 21.11 0.26 5.66
CA ILE A 266 20.81 0.05 4.23
C ILE A 266 19.99 1.22 3.68
N GLY A 267 18.96 1.68 4.40
CA GLY A 267 18.15 2.80 3.95
C GLY A 267 18.90 4.13 3.92
N LEU A 268 19.67 4.44 4.97
CA LEU A 268 20.47 5.67 5.01
C LEU A 268 21.52 5.70 3.89
N ILE A 269 22.21 4.57 3.66
CA ILE A 269 23.19 4.43 2.57
C ILE A 269 22.49 4.53 1.21
N GLY A 270 21.36 3.84 1.03
CA GLY A 270 20.61 3.82 -0.22
C GLY A 270 20.11 5.21 -0.61
N ILE A 271 19.47 5.93 0.31
CA ILE A 271 18.97 7.30 0.09
C ILE A 271 20.13 8.25 -0.23
N SER A 272 21.21 8.19 0.55
CA SER A 272 22.38 9.04 0.33
C SER A 272 23.05 8.72 -1.02
N THR A 273 23.09 7.45 -1.42
CA THR A 273 23.67 7.03 -2.70
C THR A 273 22.85 7.54 -3.88
N VAL A 274 21.52 7.43 -3.83
CA VAL A 274 20.64 7.97 -4.88
C VAL A 274 20.79 9.49 -4.97
N TRP A 275 20.85 10.19 -3.84
CA TRP A 275 21.09 11.64 -3.84
C TRP A 275 22.47 12.03 -4.40
N LEU A 276 23.53 11.29 -4.05
CA LEU A 276 24.88 11.57 -4.57
C LEU A 276 25.00 11.33 -6.08
N LEU A 277 24.36 10.28 -6.59
CA LEU A 277 24.46 9.89 -8.00
C LEU A 277 23.45 10.61 -8.90
N ALA A 278 22.31 11.03 -8.35
CA ALA A 278 21.17 11.53 -9.11
C ALA A 278 20.48 12.75 -8.46
N GLY A 279 21.17 13.48 -7.58
CA GLY A 279 20.68 14.70 -6.93
C GLY A 279 20.37 15.78 -7.96
N GLY A 280 19.09 15.94 -8.29
CA GLY A 280 18.60 16.83 -9.35
C GLY A 280 17.90 16.12 -10.52
N ASN A 281 18.04 14.80 -10.64
CA ASN A 281 17.39 14.00 -11.67
C ASN A 281 16.06 13.40 -11.18
N ASP A 282 15.27 12.87 -12.12
CA ASP A 282 13.98 12.23 -11.84
C ASP A 282 14.07 11.08 -10.82
N SER A 283 15.19 10.34 -10.76
CA SER A 283 15.43 9.30 -9.75
C SER A 283 15.38 9.82 -8.32
N TRP A 284 15.97 10.98 -8.07
CA TRP A 284 15.92 11.60 -6.74
C TRP A 284 14.51 12.14 -6.45
N GLN A 285 13.88 12.77 -7.43
CA GLN A 285 12.53 13.30 -7.28
C GLN A 285 11.51 12.19 -7.01
N GLY A 286 11.62 11.06 -7.70
CA GLY A 286 10.79 9.87 -7.49
C GLY A 286 10.99 9.30 -6.08
N LEU A 287 12.23 9.07 -5.66
CA LEU A 287 12.53 8.57 -4.30
C LEU A 287 11.99 9.49 -3.21
N LEU A 288 12.23 10.80 -3.31
CA LEU A 288 11.75 11.76 -2.31
C LEU A 288 10.22 11.84 -2.31
N THR A 289 9.58 11.75 -3.48
CA THR A 289 8.12 11.70 -3.58
C THR A 289 7.56 10.46 -2.88
N SER A 290 8.19 9.30 -3.06
CA SER A 290 7.83 8.05 -2.40
C SER A 290 7.98 8.14 -0.87
N LEU A 291 9.08 8.70 -0.37
CA LEU A 291 9.30 8.91 1.07
C LEU A 291 8.26 9.86 1.70
N CYS A 292 7.92 10.95 1.01
CA CYS A 292 6.88 11.86 1.47
C CYS A 292 5.49 11.22 1.40
N GLY A 293 5.21 10.45 0.34
CA GLY A 293 3.96 9.70 0.19
C GLY A 293 3.75 8.69 1.31
N MET A 294 4.78 7.90 1.61
CA MET A 294 4.83 7.02 2.79
C MET A 294 4.52 7.82 4.06
N ALA A 295 5.28 8.87 4.33
CA ALA A 295 5.18 9.62 5.58
C ALA A 295 3.77 10.20 5.78
N PHE A 296 3.20 10.81 4.74
CA PHE A 296 1.85 11.36 4.79
C PHE A 296 0.79 10.27 4.98
N ALA A 297 0.81 9.23 4.14
CA ALA A 297 -0.20 8.18 4.16
C ALA A 297 -0.24 7.45 5.51
N GLY A 298 0.92 7.08 6.04
CA GLY A 298 1.00 6.45 7.36
C GLY A 298 0.69 7.42 8.51
N ALA A 299 1.15 8.68 8.44
CA ALA A 299 0.82 9.68 9.46
C ALA A 299 -0.69 9.93 9.55
N LEU A 300 -1.39 9.97 8.42
CA LEU A 300 -2.83 10.17 8.37
C LEU A 300 -3.59 9.08 9.14
N ILE A 301 -3.31 7.81 8.85
CA ILE A 301 -3.93 6.69 9.58
C ILE A 301 -3.48 6.65 11.04
N TRP A 302 -2.20 6.94 11.30
CA TRP A 302 -1.67 6.92 12.65
C TRP A 302 -2.32 8.00 13.55
N LEU A 303 -2.55 9.19 13.02
CA LEU A 303 -3.27 10.26 13.72
C LEU A 303 -4.72 9.85 14.00
N VAL A 304 -5.42 9.27 13.02
CA VAL A 304 -6.77 8.72 13.26
C VAL A 304 -6.74 7.69 14.37
N ARG A 305 -5.78 6.75 14.37
CA ARG A 305 -5.63 5.75 15.42
C ARG A 305 -5.44 6.37 16.81
N ILE A 306 -4.59 7.39 16.93
CA ILE A 306 -4.30 8.07 18.21
C ILE A 306 -5.54 8.83 18.71
N PHE A 307 -6.12 9.69 17.87
CA PHE A 307 -7.18 10.61 18.30
C PHE A 307 -8.54 9.93 18.40
N ALA A 308 -8.89 9.04 17.47
CA ALA A 308 -10.11 8.23 17.60
C ALA A 308 -9.96 7.21 18.74
N GLY A 309 -8.77 6.64 18.95
CA GLY A 309 -8.52 5.74 20.07
C GLY A 309 -8.67 6.43 21.42
N ALA A 310 -8.13 7.65 21.55
CA ALA A 310 -8.32 8.48 22.74
C ALA A 310 -9.79 8.85 22.96
N ALA A 311 -10.54 9.16 21.90
CA ALA A 311 -11.95 9.55 21.94
C ALA A 311 -12.95 8.38 22.02
N LEU A 312 -12.50 7.13 21.91
CA LEU A 312 -13.34 5.94 22.07
C LEU A 312 -12.98 5.12 23.32
N GLY A 313 -11.88 5.47 24.01
CA GLY A 313 -11.40 4.73 25.19
C GLY A 313 -10.91 3.32 24.89
N ARG A 314 -10.75 2.96 23.61
CA ARG A 314 -10.28 1.66 23.13
C ARG A 314 -9.43 1.85 21.87
N GLU A 315 -8.59 0.89 21.54
CA GLU A 315 -7.83 0.95 20.28
C GLU A 315 -8.80 1.02 19.09
N ALA A 316 -8.77 2.13 18.37
CA ALA A 316 -9.67 2.35 17.24
C ALA A 316 -9.28 1.52 16.02
N MET A 317 -7.98 1.18 15.88
CA MET A 317 -7.41 0.59 14.68
C MET A 317 -6.07 -0.10 14.97
N GLY A 318 -5.75 -1.14 14.23
CA GLY A 318 -4.49 -1.88 14.37
C GLY A 318 -3.28 -1.07 13.88
N PHE A 319 -2.10 -1.34 14.44
CA PHE A 319 -0.87 -0.73 13.89
C PHE A 319 -0.53 -1.27 12.49
N GLY A 320 -1.00 -2.48 12.16
CA GLY A 320 -0.88 -3.07 10.84
C GLY A 320 -1.39 -2.16 9.73
N ASP A 321 -2.56 -1.53 9.93
CA ASP A 321 -3.16 -0.59 8.97
C ASP A 321 -2.26 0.64 8.70
N VAL A 322 -1.56 1.11 9.73
CA VAL A 322 -0.58 2.21 9.61
C VAL A 322 0.61 1.77 8.76
N THR A 323 1.15 0.58 9.02
CA THR A 323 2.28 0.03 8.26
C THR A 323 1.92 -0.30 6.81
N LEU A 324 0.68 -0.77 6.58
CA LEU A 324 0.13 -0.97 5.26
C LEU A 324 0.05 0.36 4.49
N MET A 325 -0.34 1.45 5.15
CA MET A 325 -0.37 2.76 4.49
C MET A 325 1.01 3.41 4.31
N PHE A 326 2.00 3.12 5.17
CA PHE A 326 3.40 3.46 4.85
C PHE A 326 3.83 2.80 3.53
N MET A 327 3.51 1.51 3.35
CA MET A 327 3.79 0.78 2.12
C MET A 327 3.02 1.36 0.93
N ILE A 328 1.69 1.48 1.00
CA ILE A 328 0.86 2.01 -0.09
C ILE A 328 1.30 3.43 -0.50
N GLY A 329 1.53 4.30 0.48
CA GLY A 329 1.98 5.68 0.24
C GLY A 329 3.30 5.78 -0.52
N ALA A 330 4.21 4.80 -0.36
CA ALA A 330 5.46 4.76 -1.11
C ALA A 330 5.25 4.53 -2.62
N TYR A 331 4.18 3.82 -3.01
CA TYR A 331 3.88 3.55 -4.42
C TYR A 331 3.02 4.63 -5.06
N VAL A 332 2.08 5.20 -4.30
CA VAL A 332 1.05 6.07 -4.87
C VAL A 332 1.30 7.55 -4.60
N GLY A 333 2.17 7.90 -3.66
CA GLY A 333 2.35 9.29 -3.22
C GLY A 333 1.28 9.73 -2.22
N TRP A 334 1.33 11.00 -1.82
CA TRP A 334 0.40 11.54 -0.82
C TRP A 334 -0.95 11.92 -1.41
N GLN A 335 -0.98 12.29 -2.70
CA GLN A 335 -2.17 12.80 -3.39
C GLN A 335 -3.27 11.74 -3.46
N PRO A 336 -3.01 10.51 -3.95
CA PRO A 336 -4.04 9.48 -4.01
C PRO A 336 -4.28 8.86 -2.63
N ALA A 337 -3.32 8.93 -1.70
CA ALA A 337 -3.50 8.45 -0.33
C ALA A 337 -4.66 9.16 0.38
N ILE A 338 -4.92 10.45 0.08
CA ILE A 338 -6.10 11.17 0.57
C ILE A 338 -7.38 10.49 0.08
N ALA A 339 -7.46 10.18 -1.21
CA ALA A 339 -8.65 9.52 -1.76
C ALA A 339 -8.83 8.11 -1.22
N ILE A 340 -7.75 7.33 -1.12
CA ILE A 340 -7.77 5.99 -0.51
C ILE A 340 -8.31 6.07 0.93
N PHE A 341 -7.90 7.10 1.69
CA PHE A 341 -8.38 7.33 3.05
C PHE A 341 -9.89 7.56 3.14
N PHE A 342 -10.53 8.20 2.16
CA PHE A 342 -11.99 8.38 2.14
C PHE A 342 -12.74 7.19 1.53
N LEU A 343 -12.18 6.60 0.48
CA LEU A 343 -12.78 5.45 -0.21
C LEU A 343 -12.84 4.24 0.73
N ALA A 344 -11.81 3.99 1.52
CA ALA A 344 -11.74 2.82 2.39
C ALA A 344 -12.89 2.75 3.42
N PRO A 345 -13.18 3.78 4.24
CA PRO A 345 -14.34 3.78 5.14
C PRO A 345 -15.69 3.70 4.41
N MET A 346 -15.84 4.33 3.24
CA MET A 346 -17.09 4.26 2.47
C MET A 346 -17.37 2.83 2.02
N ILE A 347 -16.36 2.16 1.48
CA ILE A 347 -16.45 0.77 1.03
C ILE A 347 -16.64 -0.16 2.24
N ALA A 348 -15.87 0.05 3.31
CA ALA A 348 -16.02 -0.70 4.56
C ALA A 348 -17.45 -0.60 5.11
N CYS A 349 -18.05 0.58 5.10
CA CYS A 349 -19.43 0.80 5.55
C CYS A 349 -20.45 0.02 4.72
N LEU A 350 -20.33 0.02 3.39
CA LEU A 350 -21.20 -0.75 2.50
C LEU A 350 -21.15 -2.26 2.83
N PHE A 351 -19.95 -2.80 3.00
CA PHE A 351 -19.77 -4.21 3.39
C PHE A 351 -20.19 -4.49 4.84
N ALA A 352 -20.01 -3.54 5.76
CA ALA A 352 -20.45 -3.64 7.15
C ALA A 352 -21.97 -3.77 7.24
N VAL A 353 -22.71 -2.92 6.54
CA VAL A 353 -24.17 -2.95 6.51
C VAL A 353 -24.66 -4.27 5.91
N GLY A 354 -24.10 -4.70 4.77
CA GLY A 354 -24.45 -5.97 4.17
C GLY A 354 -24.19 -7.16 5.09
N ARG A 355 -23.04 -7.19 5.75
CA ARG A 355 -22.69 -8.26 6.71
C ARG A 355 -23.55 -8.23 7.95
N TRP A 356 -23.85 -7.06 8.49
CA TRP A 356 -24.71 -6.90 9.65
C TRP A 356 -26.13 -7.40 9.35
N LEU A 357 -26.68 -7.11 8.17
CA LEU A 357 -28.00 -7.60 7.75
C LEU A 357 -28.04 -9.14 7.62
N LEU A 358 -26.94 -9.77 7.20
CA LEU A 358 -26.88 -11.22 6.98
C LEU A 358 -26.51 -12.03 8.23
N THR A 359 -25.62 -11.51 9.08
CA THR A 359 -24.98 -12.26 10.17
C THR A 359 -25.17 -11.65 11.54
N GLY A 360 -25.61 -10.39 11.62
CA GLY A 360 -25.65 -9.62 12.88
C GLY A 360 -24.29 -9.17 13.42
N ASP A 361 -23.17 -9.58 12.80
CA ASP A 361 -21.82 -9.18 13.23
C ASP A 361 -21.40 -7.85 12.60
N VAL A 362 -20.81 -6.99 13.43
CA VAL A 362 -20.37 -5.63 13.09
C VAL A 362 -18.84 -5.54 13.02
N ALA A 363 -18.10 -6.56 13.48
CA ALA A 363 -16.65 -6.51 13.59
C ALA A 363 -15.96 -6.78 12.24
N LEU A 364 -15.34 -5.75 11.65
CA LEU A 364 -14.61 -5.84 10.38
C LEU A 364 -13.13 -5.50 10.52
N ALA A 365 -12.30 -6.17 9.70
CA ALA A 365 -10.90 -5.85 9.52
C ALA A 365 -10.78 -4.70 8.50
N PHE A 366 -9.98 -3.67 8.78
CA PHE A 366 -9.95 -2.45 7.96
C PHE A 366 -8.97 -2.52 6.79
N GLY A 367 -7.84 -3.21 6.93
CA GLY A 367 -6.79 -3.36 5.92
C GLY A 367 -7.30 -3.75 4.52
N PRO A 368 -8.18 -4.75 4.38
CA PRO A 368 -8.80 -5.12 3.11
C PRO A 368 -9.46 -3.96 2.36
N TYR A 369 -10.07 -3.02 3.08
CA TYR A 369 -10.75 -1.88 2.48
C TYR A 369 -9.78 -0.78 2.05
N LEU A 370 -8.62 -0.64 2.71
CA LEU A 370 -7.51 0.18 2.21
C LEU A 370 -6.95 -0.39 0.91
N CYS A 371 -6.71 -1.71 0.87
CA CYS A 371 -6.27 -2.40 -0.34
C CYS A 371 -7.28 -2.23 -1.48
N PHE A 372 -8.57 -2.39 -1.19
CA PHE A 372 -9.64 -2.23 -2.19
C PHE A 372 -9.77 -0.78 -2.67
N GLY A 373 -9.67 0.21 -1.78
CA GLY A 373 -9.62 1.63 -2.17
C GLY A 373 -8.43 1.93 -3.09
N THR A 374 -7.27 1.33 -2.83
CA THR A 374 -6.07 1.44 -3.68
C THR A 374 -6.31 0.84 -5.06
N MET A 375 -6.93 -0.35 -5.13
CA MET A 375 -7.31 -0.98 -6.40
C MET A 375 -8.26 -0.11 -7.23
N VAL A 376 -9.26 0.51 -6.59
CA VAL A 376 -10.19 1.43 -7.26
C VAL A 376 -9.45 2.64 -7.83
N VAL A 377 -8.52 3.23 -7.07
CA VAL A 377 -7.69 4.35 -7.56
C VAL A 377 -6.85 3.94 -8.77
N PHE A 378 -6.26 2.73 -8.78
CA PHE A 378 -5.48 2.24 -9.92
C PHE A 378 -6.31 2.01 -11.17
N LEU A 379 -7.51 1.44 -11.03
CA LEU A 379 -8.40 1.13 -12.16
C LEU A 379 -9.13 2.36 -12.70
N CYS A 380 -9.37 3.36 -11.85
CA CYS A 380 -10.09 4.57 -12.20
C CYS A 380 -9.20 5.81 -12.24
N TRP A 381 -7.88 5.64 -12.37
CA TRP A 381 -6.90 6.73 -12.28
C TRP A 381 -7.17 7.90 -13.23
N PRO A 382 -7.52 7.71 -14.52
CA PRO A 382 -7.81 8.83 -15.42
C PRO A 382 -8.98 9.69 -14.96
N SER A 383 -10.10 9.05 -14.62
CA SER A 383 -11.31 9.72 -14.14
C SER A 383 -11.07 10.39 -12.79
N PHE A 384 -10.34 9.72 -11.91
CA PHE A 384 -9.95 10.25 -10.62
C PHE A 384 -9.09 11.49 -10.78
N TRP A 385 -8.06 11.44 -11.63
CA TRP A 385 -7.17 12.57 -11.88
C TRP A 385 -7.93 13.77 -12.43
N TYR A 386 -8.84 13.58 -13.38
CA TYR A 386 -9.64 14.67 -13.94
C TYR A 386 -10.48 15.40 -12.87
N GLN A 387 -11.13 14.63 -11.97
CA GLN A 387 -11.97 15.21 -10.92
C GLN A 387 -11.17 15.78 -9.75
N TYR A 388 -10.04 15.17 -9.41
CA TYR A 388 -9.28 15.47 -8.20
C TYR A 388 -8.16 16.49 -8.42
N SER A 389 -7.58 16.56 -9.63
CA SER A 389 -6.47 17.48 -9.93
C SER A 389 -6.76 18.97 -9.63
N PRO A 390 -7.99 19.51 -9.77
CA PRO A 390 -8.30 20.88 -9.34
C PRO A 390 -8.06 21.16 -7.87
N MET A 391 -8.25 20.17 -7.00
CA MET A 391 -8.04 20.33 -5.55
C MET A 391 -6.56 20.40 -5.20
N LEU A 392 -5.69 19.83 -6.04
CA LEU A 392 -4.24 19.79 -5.82
C LEU A 392 -3.57 21.17 -5.98
N VAL A 393 -4.28 22.18 -6.49
CA VAL A 393 -3.82 23.59 -6.55
C VAL A 393 -3.50 24.14 -5.16
N LEU A 394 -4.16 23.63 -4.12
CA LEU A 394 -3.89 24.02 -2.73
C LEU A 394 -2.50 23.57 -2.24
N GLY A 395 -1.77 22.75 -3.01
CA GLY A 395 -0.41 22.32 -2.70
C GLY A 395 -0.32 21.74 -1.30
N TRP A 396 0.65 22.21 -0.52
CA TRP A 396 0.93 21.75 0.85
C TRP A 396 -0.13 22.09 1.89
N ILE A 397 -1.04 23.01 1.59
CA ILE A 397 -2.17 23.32 2.48
C ILE A 397 -3.08 22.09 2.58
N LEU A 398 -3.26 21.35 1.49
CA LEU A 398 -4.13 20.18 1.43
C LEU A 398 -3.69 19.06 2.41
N PRO A 399 -2.44 18.53 2.34
CA PRO A 399 -2.00 17.53 3.29
C PRO A 399 -1.97 18.06 4.74
N ALA A 400 -1.65 19.35 4.95
CA ALA A 400 -1.71 19.95 6.28
C ALA A 400 -3.14 19.93 6.87
N ILE A 401 -4.15 20.27 6.07
CA ILE A 401 -5.56 20.16 6.47
C ILE A 401 -5.91 18.72 6.82
N PHE A 402 -5.55 17.75 5.97
CA PHE A 402 -5.89 16.35 6.21
C PHE A 402 -5.19 15.75 7.43
N LEU A 403 -3.98 16.18 7.77
CA LEU A 403 -3.34 15.80 9.02
C LEU A 403 -3.96 16.50 10.24
N ALA A 404 -4.51 17.70 10.07
CA ALA A 404 -5.23 18.41 11.14
C ALA A 404 -6.64 17.83 11.41
N LEU A 405 -7.32 17.28 10.39
CA LEU A 405 -8.70 16.79 10.51
C LEU A 405 -8.89 15.72 11.60
N PRO A 406 -8.10 14.64 11.69
CA PRO A 406 -8.22 13.65 12.76
C PRO A 406 -8.05 14.25 14.16
N ILE A 407 -7.17 15.25 14.29
CA ILE A 407 -6.91 15.96 15.54
C ILE A 407 -8.19 16.71 15.96
N CYS A 408 -8.76 17.50 15.04
CA CYS A 408 -9.99 18.24 15.27
C CYS A 408 -11.17 17.33 15.62
N VAL A 409 -11.36 16.24 14.86
CA VAL A 409 -12.44 15.26 15.13
C VAL A 409 -12.27 14.62 16.51
N GLY A 410 -11.05 14.20 16.87
CA GLY A 410 -10.77 13.68 18.21
C GLY A 410 -11.06 14.69 19.32
N MET A 411 -10.68 15.96 19.12
CA MET A 411 -10.96 17.04 20.07
C MET A 411 -12.46 17.33 20.24
N ILE A 412 -13.26 17.19 19.18
CA ILE A 412 -14.73 17.35 19.25
C ILE A 412 -15.39 16.17 19.95
N LEU A 413 -14.93 14.95 19.68
CA LEU A 413 -15.50 13.72 20.26
C LEU A 413 -15.13 13.53 21.73
N TRP A 414 -13.99 14.04 22.17
CA TRP A 414 -13.50 13.84 23.54
C TRP A 414 -14.42 14.41 24.63
N PRO A 415 -14.91 15.67 24.56
CA PRO A 415 -15.89 16.19 25.51
C PRO A 415 -17.19 15.37 25.55
N TRP A 416 -17.66 14.91 24.38
CA TRP A 416 -18.85 14.07 24.28
C TRP A 416 -18.65 12.73 24.98
N GLN A 417 -17.48 12.11 24.82
CA GLN A 417 -17.15 10.86 25.50
C GLN A 417 -17.07 11.06 27.01
N VAL A 418 -16.39 12.11 27.49
CA VAL A 418 -16.31 12.44 28.92
C VAL A 418 -17.70 12.69 29.51
N PHE A 419 -18.58 13.36 28.77
CA PHE A 419 -19.98 13.55 29.17
C PHE A 419 -20.71 12.21 29.25
N LYS A 420 -20.60 11.36 28.23
CA LYS A 420 -21.23 10.04 28.18
C LYS A 420 -20.78 9.16 29.36
N GLU A 421 -19.49 9.11 29.65
CA GLU A 421 -18.92 8.33 30.76
C GLU A 421 -19.34 8.87 32.13
N ARG A 422 -19.38 10.19 32.32
CA ARG A 422 -19.68 10.80 33.64
C ARG A 422 -21.17 10.93 33.95
N VAL A 423 -22.01 11.06 32.93
CA VAL A 423 -23.44 11.41 33.10
C VAL A 423 -24.37 10.26 32.73
N LEU A 424 -24.11 9.55 31.62
CA LEU A 424 -25.02 8.51 31.10
C LEU A 424 -24.75 7.11 31.67
N PHE A 425 -23.49 6.78 31.96
CA PHE A 425 -23.08 5.43 32.41
C PHE A 425 -22.52 5.42 33.84
N ARG A 426 -23.01 6.33 34.69
CA ARG A 426 -22.48 6.50 36.05
C ARG A 426 -22.64 5.26 36.95
N ASP A 427 -23.56 4.35 36.62
CA ASP A 427 -23.98 3.22 37.46
C ASP A 427 -23.85 1.82 36.80
N SER A 428 -23.08 1.68 35.72
CA SER A 428 -22.75 0.40 35.07
C SER A 428 -21.25 0.18 35.04
#